data_AF-A0A6N7ZFB6-F1
#
_entry.id   AF-A0A6N7ZFB6-F1
#
_cell.length_a   1.000
_cell.length_b   1.000
_cell.length_c   1.000
_cell.angle_alpha   90.00
_cell.angle_beta   90.00
_cell.angle_gamma   90.00
#
_symmetry.space_group_name_H-M   'P 1'
#
loop_
_entity.id
_entity.type
_entity.pdbx_description
1 polymer ?
#
loop_
_entity_poly.entity_id
_entity_poly.type
_entity_poly.pdbx_seq_one_letter_code
_entity_poly.pdbx_strand_id
1 'polypeptide(L)'
;MGAGGARADEVKKKGRPSTDKKPNVFARIALFVRQVVAELRKVVTPTRSELITYTSVVLVFVVVVMAFVTVLDFLIGKGTLWLFGN
;
A
#
# COMPACT_ATOMS: atom_id res chain seq x y z
N MET A 1 -64.57 -0.58 -37.38
CA MET A 1 -64.65 -1.92 -36.77
C MET A 1 -63.24 -2.51 -36.76
N GLY A 2 -62.77 -3.02 -35.61
CA GLY A 2 -61.48 -3.72 -35.41
C GLY A 2 -60.35 -2.78 -34.93
N ALA A 3 -60.08 -2.61 -33.63
CA ALA A 3 -59.40 -3.55 -32.70
C ALA A 3 -58.01 -3.95 -33.24
N GLY A 4 -56.87 -3.76 -32.57
CA GLY A 4 -56.55 -3.50 -31.18
C GLY A 4 -55.28 -4.28 -30.85
N GLY A 5 -54.25 -3.62 -30.32
CA GLY A 5 -53.21 -4.25 -29.49
C GLY A 5 -51.92 -4.73 -30.17
N ALA A 6 -50.86 -3.95 -30.00
CA ALA A 6 -49.51 -4.39 -29.59
C ALA A 6 -48.70 -3.12 -29.29
N ARG A 7 -48.73 -2.64 -28.05
CA ARG A 7 -47.64 -2.84 -27.07
C ARG A 7 -46.32 -2.23 -27.59
N ALA A 8 -46.04 -0.99 -27.20
CA ALA A 8 -45.34 -0.70 -25.94
C ALA A 8 -43.85 -1.10 -25.92
N ASP A 9 -43.23 -1.18 -27.10
CA ASP A 9 -41.79 -1.07 -27.24
C ASP A 9 -41.48 0.29 -27.90
N GLU A 10 -40.40 0.94 -27.47
CA GLU A 10 -39.97 2.29 -27.91
C GLU A 10 -40.48 3.51 -27.14
N VAL A 11 -40.42 3.50 -25.81
CA VAL A 11 -39.99 4.74 -25.11
C VAL A 11 -39.07 4.38 -23.94
N LYS A 12 -37.95 3.72 -24.26
CA LYS A 12 -36.88 3.49 -23.30
C LYS A 12 -36.14 4.81 -23.06
N LYS A 13 -36.54 5.45 -21.95
CA LYS A 13 -35.67 6.24 -21.06
C LYS A 13 -35.11 7.54 -21.66
N LYS A 14 -35.96 8.56 -21.63
CA LYS A 14 -35.69 9.93 -21.17
C LYS A 14 -34.20 10.31 -21.19
N GLY A 15 -33.78 10.94 -22.29
CA GLY A 15 -32.52 11.69 -22.34
C GLY A 15 -32.46 12.62 -21.13
N ARG A 16 -31.42 12.46 -20.30
CA ARG A 16 -31.11 13.46 -19.28
C ARG A 16 -30.41 14.62 -20.00
N PRO A 17 -30.78 15.88 -19.70
CA PRO A 17 -30.07 17.01 -20.25
C PRO A 17 -28.65 16.99 -19.68
N SER A 18 -27.67 16.80 -20.55
CA SER A 18 -26.27 17.05 -20.22
C SER A 18 -26.14 18.54 -19.97
N THR A 19 -26.27 18.96 -18.70
CA THR A 19 -25.87 20.30 -18.31
C THR A 19 -24.37 20.38 -18.50
N ASP A 20 -23.95 21.21 -19.46
CA ASP A 20 -22.59 21.68 -19.67
C ASP A 20 -22.06 22.38 -18.41
N LYS A 21 -21.67 21.59 -17.40
CA LYS A 21 -20.85 22.06 -16.30
C LYS A 21 -19.41 21.94 -16.76
N LYS A 22 -18.81 23.09 -17.10
CA LYS A 22 -17.37 23.28 -17.30
C LYS A 22 -16.59 22.29 -16.43
N PRO A 23 -15.62 21.52 -16.97
CA PRO A 23 -14.97 20.46 -16.22
C PRO A 23 -14.40 21.01 -14.92
N ASN A 24 -15.10 20.70 -13.82
CA ASN A 24 -14.87 21.26 -12.50
C ASN A 24 -13.49 20.77 -12.01
N VAL A 25 -12.72 21.59 -11.30
CA VAL A 25 -11.41 21.21 -10.73
C VAL A 25 -11.46 19.86 -10.00
N PHE A 26 -12.58 19.58 -9.33
CA PHE A 26 -12.90 18.30 -8.70
C PHE A 26 -12.88 17.09 -9.65
N ALA A 27 -13.34 17.24 -10.90
CA ALA A 27 -13.30 16.17 -11.90
C ALA A 27 -11.86 15.86 -12.31
N ARG A 28 -10.98 16.87 -12.37
CA ARG A 28 -9.55 16.69 -12.66
C ARG A 28 -8.83 15.95 -11.52
N ILE A 29 -9.13 16.32 -10.27
CA ILE A 29 -8.60 15.64 -9.09
C ILE A 29 -9.08 14.17 -9.04
N ALA A 30 -10.35 13.91 -9.32
CA ALA A 30 -10.88 12.55 -9.36
C ALA A 30 -10.22 11.67 -10.44
N LEU A 31 -9.91 12.25 -11.61
CA LEU A 31 -9.15 11.56 -12.66
C LEU A 31 -7.70 11.28 -12.24
N PHE A 32 -7.03 12.24 -11.61
CA PHE A 32 -5.67 12.05 -11.08
C PHE A 32 -5.61 10.93 -10.02
N VAL A 33 -6.53 10.92 -9.06
CA VAL A 33 -6.60 9.85 -8.05
C VAL A 33 -6.86 8.50 -8.70
N ARG A 34 -7.74 8.41 -9.72
CA ARG A 34 -7.95 7.18 -10.47
C ARG A 34 -6.67 6.71 -11.19
N GLN A 35 -5.87 7.62 -11.72
CA GLN A 35 -4.58 7.29 -12.34
C GLN A 35 -3.57 6.78 -11.31
N VAL A 36 -3.43 7.46 -10.15
CA VAL A 36 -2.53 7.03 -9.07
C VAL A 36 -2.89 5.62 -8.59
N VAL A 37 -4.18 5.34 -8.35
CA VAL A 37 -4.63 4.00 -7.95
C VAL A 37 -4.35 2.96 -9.04
N ALA A 38 -4.50 3.32 -10.33
CA ALA A 38 -4.16 2.42 -11.42
C ALA A 38 -2.66 2.09 -11.48
N GLU A 39 -1.79 3.06 -11.15
CA GLU A 39 -0.34 2.87 -11.10
C GLU A 39 0.09 2.11 -9.85
N LEU A 40 -0.54 2.37 -8.70
CA LEU A 40 -0.29 1.63 -7.45
C LEU A 40 -0.66 0.15 -7.58
N ARG A 41 -1.63 -0.22 -8.43
CA ARG A 41 -1.96 -1.62 -8.73
C ARG A 41 -0.88 -2.32 -9.57
N LYS A 42 0.02 -1.57 -10.21
CA LYS A 42 1.19 -2.12 -10.92
C LYS A 42 2.37 -2.35 -9.99
N VAL A 43 2.32 -1.83 -8.76
CA VAL A 43 3.31 -2.18 -7.75
C VAL A 43 3.05 -3.63 -7.37
N VAL A 44 4.00 -4.48 -7.78
CA VAL A 44 4.03 -5.89 -7.39
C VAL A 44 4.03 -5.96 -5.87
N THR A 45 2.92 -6.45 -5.31
CA THR A 45 2.83 -6.68 -3.86
C THR A 45 3.65 -7.92 -3.53
N PRO A 46 4.62 -7.80 -2.61
CA PRO A 46 5.51 -8.92 -2.30
C PRO A 46 4.72 -10.10 -1.74
N THR A 47 5.16 -11.30 -2.07
CA THR A 47 4.60 -12.53 -1.50
C THR A 47 4.90 -12.61 0.00
N ARG A 48 4.06 -13.33 0.78
CA ARG A 48 4.31 -13.49 2.23
C ARG A 48 5.68 -14.10 2.52
N SER A 49 6.17 -14.96 1.63
CA SER A 49 7.52 -15.54 1.69
C SER A 49 8.62 -14.48 1.60
N GLU A 50 8.53 -13.53 0.67
CA GLU A 50 9.52 -12.45 0.54
C GLU A 50 9.57 -11.58 1.80
N LEU A 51 8.40 -11.24 2.37
CA LEU A 51 8.31 -10.48 3.60
C LEU A 51 9.01 -11.19 4.77
N ILE A 52 8.79 -12.50 4.90
CA ILE A 52 9.45 -13.31 5.94
C ILE A 52 10.95 -13.34 5.70
N THR A 53 11.42 -13.50 4.45
CA THR A 53 12.85 -13.48 4.14
C THR A 53 13.48 -12.14 4.52
N TYR A 54 12.90 -11.01 4.11
CA TYR A 54 13.44 -9.69 4.41
C TYR A 54 13.46 -9.41 5.92
N THR A 55 12.39 -9.74 6.62
CA THR A 55 12.33 -9.56 8.08
C THR A 55 13.30 -10.50 8.83
N SER A 56 13.47 -11.73 8.34
CA SER A 56 14.39 -12.71 8.93
C SER A 56 15.85 -12.29 8.77
N VAL A 57 16.24 -11.76 7.61
CA VAL A 57 17.60 -11.21 7.40
C VAL A 57 17.89 -10.09 8.39
N VAL A 58 16.94 -9.17 8.60
CA VAL A 58 17.09 -8.09 9.58
C VAL A 58 17.20 -8.64 11.01
N LEU A 59 16.39 -9.62 11.39
CA LEU A 59 16.46 -10.25 12.72
C LEU A 59 17.83 -10.90 12.96
N VAL A 60 18.32 -11.68 12.01
CA VAL A 60 19.65 -12.32 12.12
C VAL A 60 20.74 -11.25 12.24
N PHE A 61 20.69 -10.19 11.43
CA PHE A 61 21.65 -9.10 11.51
C PHE A 61 21.64 -8.42 12.88
N VAL A 62 20.46 -8.11 13.42
CA VAL A 62 20.31 -7.51 14.76
C VAL A 62 20.89 -8.41 15.84
N VAL A 63 20.62 -9.73 15.78
CA VAL A 63 21.17 -10.70 16.75
C VAL A 63 22.69 -10.74 16.70
N VAL A 64 23.30 -10.69 15.51
CA VAL A 64 24.76 -10.65 15.37
C VAL A 64 25.35 -9.38 16.00
N VAL A 65 24.74 -8.22 15.74
CA VAL A 65 25.18 -6.95 16.36
C VAL A 65 25.04 -7.00 17.87
N MET A 66 23.91 -7.50 18.39
CA MET A 66 23.70 -7.67 19.83
C MET A 66 24.77 -8.58 20.46
N ALA A 67 25.08 -9.71 19.81
CA ALA A 67 26.11 -10.62 20.29
C ALA A 67 27.50 -9.95 20.31
N PHE A 68 27.85 -9.21 19.25
CA PHE A 68 29.09 -8.47 19.19
C PHE A 68 29.21 -7.41 20.28
N VAL A 69 28.18 -6.58 20.46
CA VAL A 69 28.13 -5.55 21.51
C VAL A 69 28.22 -6.22 22.89
N THR A 70 27.50 -7.31 23.13
CA THR A 70 27.55 -8.05 24.40
C THR A 70 28.96 -8.54 24.71
N VAL A 71 29.68 -9.07 23.71
CA VAL A 71 31.08 -9.50 23.89
C VAL A 71 31.96 -8.31 24.24
N LEU A 72 31.84 -7.21 23.52
CA LEU A 72 32.62 -6.00 23.81
C LEU A 72 32.32 -5.45 25.21
N ASP A 73 31.04 -5.36 25.59
CA ASP A 73 30.60 -4.89 26.90
C ASP A 73 31.19 -5.78 28.01
N PHE A 74 31.20 -7.10 27.80
CA PHE A 74 31.79 -8.04 28.75
C PHE A 74 33.31 -7.88 28.86
N LEU A 75 34.01 -7.75 27.74
CA LEU A 75 35.47 -7.57 27.71
C LEU A 75 35.88 -6.25 28.36
N ILE A 76 35.19 -5.16 28.01
CA ILE A 76 35.45 -3.84 28.57
C ILE A 76 35.14 -3.85 30.06
N GLY A 77 33.98 -4.37 30.47
CA GLY A 77 33.57 -4.45 31.88
C GLY A 77 34.53 -5.28 32.74
N LYS A 78 34.97 -6.45 32.25
CA LYS A 78 36.01 -7.25 32.90
C LYS A 78 37.35 -6.52 32.95
N GLY A 79 37.72 -5.84 31.87
CA GLY A 79 38.96 -5.09 31.76
C GLY A 79 39.01 -3.91 32.74
N THR A 80 37.94 -3.12 32.85
CA THR A 80 37.85 -2.03 33.83
C THR A 80 37.86 -2.55 35.27
N LEU A 81 37.15 -3.62 35.57
CA LEU A 81 37.21 -4.24 36.91
C LEU A 81 38.63 -4.72 37.26
N TRP A 82 39.38 -5.23 36.29
CA TRP A 82 40.75 -5.65 36.51
C TRP A 82 41.71 -4.46 36.68
N LEU A 83 41.55 -3.40 35.88
CA LEU A 83 42.41 -2.21 35.91
C LEU A 83 42.16 -1.29 37.12
N PHE A 84 40.91 -1.19 37.58
CA PHE A 84 40.51 -0.25 38.63
C PHE A 84 40.01 -0.93 39.91
N GLY A 85 39.91 -2.26 39.94
CA GLY A 85 39.44 -3.04 41.09
C GLY A 85 40.54 -3.73 41.91
N ASN A 86 41.81 -3.48 41.58
CA ASN A 86 42.95 -3.66 42.47
C ASN A 86 43.30 -2.32 43.12
#